data_AF-A0A9P7QA91-F1
#
_entry.id   AF-A0A9P7QA91-F1
#
_cell.length_a   1.000
_cell.length_b   1.000
_cell.length_c   1.000
_cell.angle_alpha   90.00
_cell.angle_beta   90.00
_cell.angle_gamma   90.00
#
_symmetry.space_group_name_H-M   'P 1'
#
loop_
_entity.id
_entity.type
_entity.pdbx_description
1 polymer ?
#
loop_
_entity_poly.entity_id
_entity_poly.type
_entity_poly.pdbx_seq_one_letter_code
_entity_poly.pdbx_strand_id
1 'polypeptide(L)'
;MKDILPQPNLGLVPVVKDLTVTAEHLGRCDTLPAAKGSASRVRGMDLFMATAAAYIENSLAFEKRFKAMLQKEVSDFCTTLRVIELNNNRRMHNGVVVDEDKPLEILYSMRTGQLIPDFPKNLRALDALPEQCVDAILIELEQCGHVICNRRILLL
;
A
#
# COMPACT_ATOMS: atom_id res chain seq x y z
N MET A 1 43.50 -44.07 34.27
CA MET A 1 42.12 -43.78 34.71
C MET A 1 41.62 -42.60 33.89
N LYS A 2 40.55 -42.78 33.10
CA LYS A 2 39.91 -41.70 32.32
C LYS A 2 38.78 -41.16 33.17
N ASP A 3 38.98 -40.01 33.80
CA ASP A 3 37.91 -39.28 34.47
C ASP A 3 37.07 -38.57 33.41
N ILE A 4 35.96 -39.19 33.03
CA ILE A 4 34.94 -38.60 32.15
C ILE A 4 34.04 -37.77 33.07
N LEU A 5 34.32 -36.47 33.15
CA LEU A 5 33.41 -35.52 33.79
C LEU A 5 32.10 -35.47 32.96
N PRO A 6 30.92 -35.60 33.59
CA PRO A 6 29.65 -35.54 32.87
C PRO A 6 29.48 -34.14 32.25
N GLN A 7 29.33 -34.08 30.92
CA GLN A 7 29.00 -32.84 30.24
C GLN A 7 27.58 -32.41 30.64
N PRO A 8 27.36 -31.13 31.03
CA PRO A 8 26.02 -30.64 31.31
C PRO A 8 25.20 -30.66 30.01
N ASN A 9 24.05 -31.31 30.07
CA ASN A 9 23.10 -31.39 28.97
C ASN A 9 22.39 -30.02 28.83
N LEU A 10 22.97 -29.14 28.01
CA LEU A 10 22.41 -27.83 27.67
C LEU A 10 21.30 -27.98 26.62
N GLY A 11 20.24 -28.71 26.97
CA GLY A 11 19.01 -28.73 26.19
C GLY A 11 18.56 -27.29 25.93
N LEU A 12 18.07 -27.00 24.73
CA LEU A 12 17.65 -25.69 24.22
C LEU A 12 16.85 -24.87 25.24
N VAL A 13 17.55 -24.16 26.14
CA VAL A 13 16.97 -23.17 27.04
C VAL A 13 16.74 -21.91 26.22
N PRO A 14 15.58 -21.24 26.34
CA PRO A 14 15.33 -19.97 25.67
C PRO A 14 16.41 -18.95 26.03
N VAL A 15 17.33 -18.70 25.08
CA VAL A 15 18.59 -17.96 25.25
C VAL A 15 18.39 -16.53 25.80
N VAL A 16 17.19 -15.98 25.71
CA VAL A 16 16.89 -14.58 26.05
C VAL A 16 16.80 -14.33 27.57
N LYS A 17 16.57 -15.37 28.41
CA LYS A 17 16.46 -15.17 29.87
C LYS A 17 17.75 -15.48 30.64
N ASP A 18 18.77 -16.05 30.01
CA ASP A 18 19.87 -16.70 30.72
C ASP A 18 21.26 -16.08 30.47
N LEU A 19 21.38 -15.10 29.55
CA LEU A 19 22.66 -14.44 29.26
C LEU A 19 23.11 -13.51 30.39
N THR A 20 22.18 -12.89 31.11
CA THR A 20 22.50 -12.07 32.29
C THR A 20 23.09 -12.92 33.41
N VAL A 21 22.47 -14.08 33.68
CA VAL A 21 22.93 -15.06 34.67
C VAL A 21 24.27 -15.66 34.24
N THR A 22 24.42 -15.98 32.95
CA THR A 22 25.67 -16.46 32.37
C THR A 22 26.79 -15.41 32.47
N ALA A 23 26.50 -14.13 32.20
CA ALA A 23 27.46 -13.04 32.35
C ALA A 23 27.86 -12.83 33.81
N GLU A 24 26.94 -13.02 34.75
CA GLU A 24 27.23 -12.97 36.19
C GLU A 24 28.16 -14.11 36.61
N HIS A 25 27.86 -15.35 36.20
CA HIS A 25 28.72 -16.51 36.49
C HIS A 25 30.11 -16.38 35.88
N LEU A 26 30.20 -15.89 34.63
CA LEU A 26 31.48 -15.64 33.97
C LEU A 26 32.26 -14.50 34.64
N GLY A 27 31.57 -13.48 35.15
CA GLY A 27 32.18 -12.39 35.91
C GLY A 27 32.82 -12.85 37.22
N ARG A 28 32.33 -13.94 37.82
CA ARG A 28 32.96 -14.56 39.00
C ARG A 28 34.25 -15.31 38.64
N CYS A 29 34.44 -15.67 37.37
CA CYS A 29 35.64 -16.35 36.87
C CYS A 29 36.65 -15.40 36.20
N ASP A 30 36.40 -14.08 36.19
CA ASP A 30 37.17 -13.08 35.42
C ASP A 30 38.63 -12.93 35.88
N THR A 31 38.98 -13.50 37.04
CA THR A 31 40.35 -13.62 37.57
C THR A 31 41.19 -14.69 36.86
N LEU A 32 40.55 -15.62 36.13
CA LEU A 32 41.24 -16.61 35.32
C LEU A 32 41.59 -16.03 33.94
N PRO A 33 42.85 -16.16 33.47
CA PRO A 33 43.27 -15.61 32.18
C PRO A 33 42.40 -16.03 30.98
N ALA A 34 41.87 -17.26 31.01
CA ALA A 34 41.02 -17.80 29.96
C ALA A 34 39.57 -17.27 29.98
N ALA A 35 39.09 -16.77 31.12
CA ALA A 35 37.73 -16.27 31.28
C ALA A 35 37.66 -14.72 31.32
N LYS A 36 38.80 -14.03 31.42
CA LYS A 36 38.87 -12.57 31.47
C LYS A 36 38.15 -11.92 30.27
N GLY A 37 37.16 -11.08 30.55
CA GLY A 37 36.37 -10.35 29.55
C GLY A 37 35.20 -11.13 28.95
N SER A 38 35.00 -12.41 29.33
CA SER A 38 33.90 -13.24 28.83
C SER A 38 32.52 -12.71 29.25
N ALA A 39 32.40 -12.17 30.47
CA ALA A 39 31.17 -11.51 30.93
C ALA A 39 30.82 -10.26 30.10
N SER A 40 31.83 -9.48 29.69
CA SER A 40 31.64 -8.32 28.81
C SER A 40 31.18 -8.74 27.42
N ARG A 41 31.77 -9.81 26.87
CA ARG A 41 31.35 -10.38 25.59
C ARG A 41 29.91 -10.90 25.62
N VAL A 42 29.49 -11.58 26.69
CA VAL A 42 28.11 -12.06 26.84
C VAL A 42 27.11 -10.90 26.91
N ARG A 43 27.41 -9.83 27.67
CA ARG A 43 26.57 -8.62 27.68
C ARG A 43 26.50 -7.92 26.32
N GLY A 44 27.62 -7.87 25.59
CA GLY A 44 27.64 -7.33 24.22
C GLY A 44 26.78 -8.15 23.27
N MET A 45 26.77 -9.47 23.43
CA MET A 45 25.94 -10.38 22.63
C MET A 45 24.45 -10.24 22.99
N ASP A 46 24.11 -10.07 24.26
CA ASP A 46 22.74 -9.81 24.70
C ASP A 46 22.19 -8.50 24.10
N LEU A 47 22.97 -7.43 24.17
CA LEU A 47 22.61 -6.15 23.56
C LEU A 47 22.44 -6.27 22.03
N PHE A 48 23.35 -6.99 21.37
CA PHE A 48 23.26 -7.24 19.93
C PHE A 48 22.00 -8.03 19.56
N MET A 49 21.67 -9.09 20.31
CA MET A 49 20.49 -9.91 20.06
C MET A 49 19.19 -9.13 20.31
N ALA A 50 19.14 -8.30 21.36
CA ALA A 50 18.01 -7.41 21.61
C ALA A 50 17.83 -6.39 20.47
N THR A 51 18.94 -5.82 19.98
CA THR A 51 18.93 -4.88 18.84
C THR A 51 18.46 -5.57 17.56
N ALA A 52 18.94 -6.80 17.30
CA ALA A 52 18.55 -7.58 16.14
C ALA A 52 17.07 -7.99 16.19
N ALA A 53 16.57 -8.40 17.36
CA ALA A 53 15.16 -8.73 17.55
C ALA A 53 14.26 -7.52 17.27
N ALA A 54 14.60 -6.35 17.84
CA ALA A 54 13.87 -5.11 17.59
C ALA A 54 13.90 -4.70 16.10
N TYR A 55 15.04 -4.88 15.43
CA TYR A 55 15.16 -4.62 13.99
C TYR A 55 14.27 -5.55 13.16
N ILE A 56 14.24 -6.85 13.48
CA ILE A 56 13.40 -7.83 12.79
C ILE A 56 11.91 -7.49 12.99
N GLU A 57 11.49 -7.20 14.21
CA GLU A 57 10.11 -6.81 14.51
C GLU A 57 9.69 -5.55 13.76
N ASN A 58 10.56 -4.53 13.74
CA ASN A 58 10.32 -3.29 13.00
C ASN A 58 10.25 -3.54 11.48
N SER A 59 11.13 -4.39 10.95
CA SER A 59 11.15 -4.74 9.53
C SER A 59 9.88 -5.47 9.11
N LEU A 60 9.41 -6.42 9.92
CA LEU A 60 8.14 -7.13 9.69
C LEU A 60 6.93 -6.20 9.79
N ALA A 61 6.93 -5.27 10.75
CA ALA A 61 5.88 -4.27 10.87
C ALA A 61 5.86 -3.32 9.67
N PHE A 62 7.04 -2.92 9.18
CA PHE A 62 7.19 -2.13 7.97
C PHE A 62 6.66 -2.88 6.74
N GLU A 63 7.07 -4.13 6.54
CA GLU A 63 6.64 -4.96 5.41
C GLU A 63 5.10 -5.10 5.38
N LYS A 64 4.47 -5.34 6.53
CA LYS A 64 3.01 -5.41 6.64
C LYS A 64 2.33 -4.09 6.23
N ARG A 65 2.84 -2.95 6.71
CA ARG A 65 2.31 -1.62 6.37
C ARG A 65 2.50 -1.31 4.90
N PHE A 66 3.68 -1.61 4.37
CA PHE A 66 4.02 -1.39 2.97
C PHE A 66 3.14 -2.24 2.05
N LYS A 67 2.93 -3.52 2.37
CA LYS A 67 2.02 -4.39 1.63
C LYS A 67 0.58 -3.88 1.64
N ALA A 68 0.08 -3.42 2.79
CA ALA A 68 -1.27 -2.85 2.89
C ALA A 68 -1.42 -1.57 2.05
N MET A 69 -0.38 -0.72 2.04
CA MET A 69 -0.33 0.48 1.19
C MET A 69 -0.39 0.11 -0.30
N LEU A 70 0.45 -0.82 -0.75
CA LEU A 70 0.45 -1.29 -2.13
C LEU A 70 -0.87 -1.93 -2.53
N GLN A 71 -1.48 -2.73 -1.65
CA GLN A 71 -2.78 -3.34 -1.93
C GLN A 71 -3.86 -2.27 -2.14
N LYS A 72 -3.83 -1.20 -1.33
CA LYS A 72 -4.74 -0.07 -1.49
C LYS A 72 -4.50 0.66 -2.81
N GLU A 73 -3.26 1.02 -3.12
CA GLU A 73 -2.91 1.73 -4.36
C GLU A 73 -3.29 0.93 -5.60
N VAL A 74 -3.01 -0.39 -5.61
CA VAL A 74 -3.40 -1.27 -6.72
C VAL A 74 -4.92 -1.36 -6.84
N SER A 75 -5.65 -1.43 -5.73
CA SER A 75 -7.12 -1.46 -5.74
C SER A 75 -7.72 -0.16 -6.29
N ASP A 76 -7.18 0.99 -5.86
CA ASP A 76 -7.60 2.31 -6.31
C ASP A 76 -7.32 2.43 -7.83
N PHE A 77 -6.12 2.04 -8.27
CA PHE A 77 -5.74 2.03 -9.68
C PHE A 77 -6.63 1.13 -10.55
N CYS A 78 -6.90 -0.10 -10.10
CA CYS A 78 -7.81 -1.02 -10.80
C CYS A 78 -9.23 -0.43 -10.93
N THR A 79 -9.70 0.28 -9.90
CA THR A 79 -11.01 0.95 -9.93
C THR A 79 -11.02 2.07 -10.96
N THR A 80 -9.99 2.93 -10.96
CA THR A 80 -9.83 4.00 -11.96
C THR A 80 -9.78 3.44 -13.38
N LEU A 81 -8.99 2.39 -13.64
CA LEU A 81 -8.92 1.75 -14.95
C LEU A 81 -10.28 1.24 -15.43
N ARG A 82 -11.05 0.62 -14.54
CA ARG A 82 -12.39 0.14 -14.88
C ARG A 82 -13.33 1.29 -15.28
N VAL A 83 -13.27 2.42 -14.58
CA VAL A 83 -14.09 3.60 -14.92
C VAL A 83 -13.66 4.19 -16.27
N ILE A 84 -12.36 4.26 -16.55
CA ILE A 84 -11.83 4.67 -17.86
C ILE A 84 -12.37 3.76 -18.97
N GLU A 85 -12.31 2.44 -18.79
CA GLU A 85 -12.79 1.48 -19.78
C GLU A 85 -14.30 1.62 -20.03
N LEU A 86 -15.10 1.73 -18.97
CA LEU A 86 -16.54 1.97 -19.08
C LEU A 86 -16.83 3.27 -19.83
N ASN A 87 -16.16 4.37 -19.46
CA ASN A 87 -16.35 5.66 -20.13
C ASN A 87 -15.93 5.63 -21.59
N ASN A 88 -14.83 4.97 -21.93
CA ASN A 88 -14.40 4.82 -23.31
C ASN A 88 -15.43 4.04 -24.14
N ASN A 89 -15.99 2.96 -23.60
CA ASN A 89 -17.04 2.21 -24.28
C ASN A 89 -18.30 3.07 -24.50
N ARG A 90 -18.73 3.82 -23.48
CA ARG A 90 -19.91 4.70 -23.59
C ARG A 90 -19.69 5.85 -24.56
N ARG A 91 -18.50 6.44 -24.57
CA ARG A 91 -18.08 7.42 -25.58
C ARG A 91 -18.16 6.82 -26.97
N MET A 92 -17.55 5.67 -27.24
CA MET A 92 -17.68 5.01 -28.54
C MET A 92 -19.14 4.81 -28.99
N HIS A 93 -20.05 4.46 -28.07
CA HIS A 93 -21.49 4.36 -28.38
C HIS A 93 -22.14 5.72 -28.66
N ASN A 94 -21.79 6.73 -27.87
CA ASN A 94 -22.30 8.10 -28.00
C ASN A 94 -21.80 8.78 -29.28
N GLY A 95 -20.53 8.56 -29.66
CA GLY A 95 -19.93 9.11 -30.87
C GLY A 95 -20.55 8.62 -32.18
N VAL A 96 -21.29 7.50 -32.17
CA VAL A 96 -22.05 7.02 -33.34
C VAL A 96 -23.51 7.47 -33.33
N VAL A 97 -23.97 8.17 -32.28
CA VAL A 97 -25.31 8.77 -32.24
C VAL A 97 -25.31 10.03 -33.11
N VAL A 98 -26.15 10.04 -34.15
CA VAL A 98 -26.32 11.17 -35.07
C VAL A 98 -27.69 11.84 -34.91
N ASP A 99 -28.70 11.05 -34.54
CA ASP A 99 -30.05 11.54 -34.29
C ASP A 99 -30.10 12.34 -32.98
N GLU A 100 -30.62 13.56 -33.05
CA GLU A 100 -30.67 14.49 -31.92
C GLU A 100 -31.50 14.00 -30.74
N ASP A 101 -32.52 13.18 -31.00
CA ASP A 101 -33.48 12.72 -30.00
C ASP A 101 -33.15 11.32 -29.47
N LYS A 102 -32.19 10.62 -30.10
CA LYS A 102 -31.73 9.30 -29.65
C LYS A 102 -30.98 9.41 -28.32
N PRO A 103 -31.21 8.48 -27.37
CA PRO A 103 -30.60 8.55 -26.06
C PRO A 103 -29.07 8.39 -26.12
N LEU A 104 -28.37 9.19 -25.32
CA LEU A 104 -26.96 9.02 -25.00
C LEU A 104 -26.80 8.11 -23.77
N GLU A 105 -25.71 7.36 -23.75
CA GLU A 105 -25.28 6.64 -22.57
C GLU A 105 -24.60 7.60 -21.58
N ILE A 106 -25.05 7.53 -20.32
CA ILE A 106 -24.56 8.38 -19.23
C ILE A 106 -23.11 8.03 -18.91
N LEU A 107 -22.20 9.00 -18.76
CA LEU A 107 -20.83 8.68 -18.36
C LEU A 107 -20.71 8.42 -16.85
N TYR A 108 -19.64 7.76 -16.43
CA TYR A 108 -19.27 7.55 -15.04
C TYR A 108 -18.31 8.64 -14.56
N SER A 109 -18.48 9.08 -13.31
CA SER A 109 -17.56 9.96 -12.60
C SER A 109 -16.25 9.22 -12.31
N MET A 110 -15.14 9.83 -12.69
CA MET A 110 -13.78 9.35 -12.37
C MET A 110 -13.50 9.39 -10.87
N ARG A 111 -14.19 10.26 -10.12
CA ARG A 111 -14.00 10.44 -8.68
C ARG A 111 -14.74 9.40 -7.85
N THR A 112 -15.96 9.05 -8.26
CA THR A 112 -16.86 8.20 -7.47
C THR A 112 -17.10 6.83 -8.08
N GLY A 113 -16.80 6.65 -9.37
CA GLY A 113 -17.14 5.45 -10.13
C GLY A 113 -18.64 5.25 -10.36
N GLN A 114 -19.47 6.22 -9.97
CA GLN A 114 -20.93 6.21 -10.17
C GLN A 114 -21.30 6.96 -11.46
N LEU A 115 -22.53 6.78 -11.93
CA LEU A 115 -23.05 7.56 -13.06
C LEU A 115 -23.06 9.05 -12.72
N ILE A 116 -22.65 9.89 -13.68
CA ILE A 116 -22.68 11.34 -13.53
C ILE A 116 -24.15 11.77 -13.44
N PRO A 117 -24.54 12.47 -12.36
CA PRO A 117 -25.90 12.97 -12.22
C PRO A 117 -26.20 14.02 -13.29
N ASP A 118 -27.46 14.08 -13.72
CA ASP A 118 -27.96 15.07 -14.68
C ASP A 118 -27.22 15.09 -16.03
N PHE A 119 -26.57 13.98 -16.40
CA PHE A 119 -25.97 13.83 -17.72
C PHE A 119 -27.03 13.99 -18.82
N PRO A 120 -26.72 14.73 -19.90
CA PRO A 120 -27.69 15.00 -20.96
C PRO A 120 -28.24 13.72 -21.58
N LYS A 121 -29.56 13.66 -21.72
CA LYS A 121 -30.26 12.46 -22.19
C LYS A 121 -30.04 12.20 -23.69
N ASN A 122 -29.76 13.23 -24.48
CA ASN A 122 -29.60 13.16 -25.94
C ASN A 122 -28.74 14.34 -26.44
N LEU A 123 -28.43 14.37 -27.75
CA LEU A 123 -27.58 15.42 -28.32
C LEU A 123 -28.22 16.82 -28.21
N ARG A 124 -29.55 16.93 -28.36
CA ARG A 124 -30.24 18.21 -28.20
C ARG A 124 -30.07 18.77 -26.78
N ALA A 125 -30.21 17.93 -25.77
CA ALA A 125 -30.00 18.30 -24.38
C ALA A 125 -28.53 18.65 -24.10
N LEU A 126 -27.60 17.96 -24.76
CA LEU A 126 -26.16 18.22 -24.66
C LEU A 126 -25.79 19.59 -25.27
N ASP A 127 -26.35 19.95 -26.42
CA ASP A 127 -26.08 21.25 -27.06
C ASP A 127 -26.73 22.42 -26.31
N ALA A 128 -27.89 22.19 -25.71
CA ALA A 128 -28.60 23.18 -24.89
C ALA A 128 -28.01 23.32 -23.47
N LEU A 129 -27.00 22.53 -23.10
CA LEU A 129 -26.46 22.49 -21.75
C LEU A 129 -25.72 23.82 -21.43
N PRO A 130 -26.01 24.47 -20.28
CA PRO A 130 -25.25 25.62 -19.83
C PRO A 130 -23.79 25.28 -19.61
N GLU A 131 -22.90 26.26 -19.82
CA GLU A 131 -21.45 26.08 -19.67
C GLU A 131 -21.08 25.58 -18.26
N GLN A 132 -21.73 26.09 -17.22
CA GLN A 132 -21.49 25.66 -15.84
C GLN A 132 -21.83 24.17 -15.62
N CYS A 133 -22.85 23.66 -16.31
CA CYS A 133 -23.22 22.26 -16.25
C CYS A 133 -22.21 21.39 -17.02
N VAL A 134 -21.70 21.87 -18.15
CA VAL A 134 -20.63 21.20 -18.90
C VAL A 134 -19.37 21.12 -18.04
N ASP A 135 -18.98 22.22 -17.40
CA ASP A 135 -17.82 22.27 -16.50
C ASP A 135 -17.97 21.29 -15.32
N ALA A 136 -19.16 21.22 -14.73
CA ALA A 136 -19.45 20.26 -13.66
C ALA A 136 -19.25 18.80 -14.14
N ILE A 137 -19.71 18.46 -15.34
CA ILE A 137 -19.50 17.13 -15.92
C ILE A 137 -18.01 16.87 -16.20
N LEU A 138 -17.29 17.86 -16.76
CA LEU A 138 -15.85 17.73 -17.03
C LEU A 138 -15.02 17.58 -15.75
N ILE A 139 -15.41 18.24 -14.68
CA ILE A 139 -14.84 18.08 -13.34
C ILE A 139 -15.01 16.65 -12.84
N GLU A 140 -16.20 16.05 -13.01
CA GLU A 140 -16.46 14.65 -12.66
C GLU A 140 -15.64 13.67 -13.51
N LEU A 141 -15.29 14.05 -14.74
CA LEU A 141 -14.43 13.25 -15.64
C LEU A 141 -12.93 13.48 -15.41
N GLU A 142 -12.55 14.34 -14.46
CA GLU A 142 -11.17 14.82 -14.25
C GLU A 142 -10.53 15.41 -15.52
N GLN A 143 -11.35 15.91 -16.43
CA GLN A 143 -10.93 16.55 -17.67
C GLN A 143 -10.97 18.06 -17.48
N CYS A 144 -10.05 18.59 -16.67
CA CYS A 144 -9.85 20.03 -16.53
C CYS A 144 -8.47 20.43 -17.04
N GLY A 145 -8.42 21.42 -17.94
CA GLY A 145 -7.22 22.24 -18.05
C GLY A 145 -6.75 22.61 -19.44
N HIS A 146 -7.21 22.01 -20.53
CA HIS A 146 -6.84 22.50 -21.85
C HIS A 146 -7.91 22.21 -22.89
N VAL A 147 -7.96 23.17 -23.81
CA VAL A 147 -8.51 23.10 -25.16
C VAL A 147 -9.96 23.54 -25.30
N ILE A 148 -10.08 24.59 -26.12
CA ILE A 148 -11.15 24.95 -27.04
C ILE A 148 -11.53 23.70 -27.87
N CYS A 149 -12.00 22.64 -27.19
CA CYS A 149 -12.39 21.38 -27.78
C CYS A 149 -13.92 21.37 -27.79
N ASN A 150 -14.46 21.03 -28.96
CA ASN A 150 -15.89 20.98 -29.21
C ASN A 150 -16.57 20.15 -28.10
N ARG A 151 -17.59 20.69 -27.41
CA ARG A 151 -18.25 20.05 -26.25
C ARG A 151 -18.66 18.60 -26.53
N ARG A 152 -19.04 18.33 -27.77
CA ARG A 152 -19.37 17.01 -28.31
C ARG A 152 -18.17 16.05 -28.35
N ILE A 153 -16.95 16.49 -28.59
CA ILE A 153 -15.75 15.63 -28.66
C ILE A 153 -15.33 15.13 -27.27
N LEU A 154 -15.59 15.90 -26.21
CA LEU A 154 -15.18 15.53 -24.85
C LEU A 154 -16.21 14.62 -24.15
N LEU A 155 -17.47 14.72 -24.55
CA LEU A 155 -18.60 14.03 -23.90
C LEU A 155 -19.17 12.87 -24.74
N LEU A 156 -18.77 12.76 -26.02
CA LEU A 156 -19.06 11.65 -26.91
C LEU A 156 -17.77 10.85 -27.22
#